data_AF-A0A1T2KZF3-F1
#
_entry.id   AF-A0A1T2KZF3-F1
#
_cell.length_a   1.000
_cell.length_b   1.000
_cell.length_c   1.000
_cell.angle_alpha   90.00
_cell.angle_beta   90.00
_cell.angle_gamma   90.00
#
_symmetry.space_group_name_H-M   'P 1'
#
loop_
_entity.id
_entity.type
_entity.pdbx_description
1 polymer ?
#
loop_
_entity_poly.entity_id
_entity_poly.type
_entity_poly.pdbx_seq_one_letter_code
_entity_poly.pdbx_strand_id
1 'polypeptide(L)'
;MQGVMNISAEVTDPVHLSPEFPRIGSPDVLIKCVVSACAGNNHGFPKGDWIPYLGIYYQLTKNDSEWSSFGCLKPIISDPPQVIGEPAQRPFYGINTKLEGVGRYTLEFRVDPPAYHGLYRQTGTTSSWWSPFYETFEFYYN
;
A
#
# COMPACT_ATOMS: atom_id res chain seq x y z
N MET A 1 7.00 13.08 -1.96
CA MET A 1 7.48 13.10 -0.54
C MET A 1 8.94 12.65 -0.41
N GLN A 2 9.80 12.99 -1.38
CA GLN A 2 11.15 12.43 -1.49
C GLN A 2 11.98 12.70 -0.23
N GLY A 3 12.58 11.63 0.32
CA GLY A 3 13.52 11.69 1.43
C GLY A 3 12.99 11.27 2.81
N VAL A 4 11.66 11.16 3.00
CA VAL A 4 11.04 10.78 4.29
C VAL A 4 10.56 9.33 4.30
N MET A 5 10.03 8.84 3.18
CA MET A 5 9.59 7.45 3.00
C MET A 5 9.77 7.00 1.55
N ASN A 6 9.94 5.69 1.36
CA ASN A 6 9.87 5.02 0.08
C ASN A 6 8.48 4.39 -0.05
N ILE A 7 7.84 4.58 -1.21
CA ILE A 7 6.57 3.94 -1.56
C ILE A 7 6.77 3.24 -2.90
N SER A 8 6.29 1.99 -2.98
CA SER A 8 6.19 1.24 -4.24
C SER A 8 4.85 0.52 -4.32
N ALA A 9 4.38 0.32 -5.55
CA ALA A 9 3.28 -0.56 -5.85
C ALA A 9 3.80 -1.93 -6.31
N GLU A 10 3.20 -3.00 -5.81
CA GLU A 10 3.41 -4.37 -6.31
C GLU A 10 2.05 -4.99 -6.67
N VAL A 11 2.02 -5.75 -7.76
CA VAL A 11 0.83 -6.50 -8.19
C VAL A 11 1.21 -7.96 -8.25
N THR A 12 0.55 -8.79 -7.43
CA THR A 12 0.85 -10.22 -7.28
C THR A 12 -0.43 -11.05 -7.39
N ASP A 13 -0.30 -12.37 -7.30
CA ASP A 13 -1.46 -13.25 -7.17
C ASP A 13 -2.30 -12.90 -5.92
N PRO A 14 -3.63 -13.10 -5.96
CA PRO A 14 -4.50 -12.94 -4.80
C PRO A 14 -4.10 -13.87 -3.66
N VAL A 15 -4.40 -13.44 -2.43
CA VAL A 15 -4.14 -14.25 -1.22
C VAL A 15 -5.40 -14.43 -0.40
N HIS A 16 -5.43 -15.46 0.44
CA HIS A 16 -6.48 -15.60 1.45
C HIS A 16 -6.18 -14.68 2.64
N LEU A 17 -7.17 -13.89 3.05
CA LEU A 17 -7.03 -12.92 4.14
C LEU A 17 -8.05 -13.24 5.24
N SER A 18 -7.64 -13.05 6.48
CA SER A 18 -8.52 -13.14 7.65
C SER A 18 -8.40 -11.86 8.48
N PRO A 19 -9.52 -11.17 8.80
CA PRO A 19 -10.87 -11.46 8.34
C PRO A 19 -11.02 -11.27 6.82
N GLU A 20 -11.98 -11.98 6.21
CA GLU A 20 -12.28 -11.77 4.80
C GLU A 20 -12.92 -10.39 4.56
N PHE A 21 -12.46 -9.72 3.51
CA PHE A 21 -13.09 -8.47 3.06
C PHE A 21 -14.27 -8.77 2.13
N PRO A 22 -15.39 -8.02 2.27
CA PRO A 22 -16.46 -8.07 1.28
C PRO A 22 -15.90 -7.75 -0.11
N ARG A 23 -16.21 -8.59 -1.10
CA ARG A 23 -15.75 -8.44 -2.48
C ARG A 23 -16.81 -8.86 -3.48
N ILE A 24 -16.77 -8.28 -4.67
CA ILE A 24 -17.60 -8.68 -5.81
C ILE A 24 -16.76 -9.58 -6.72
N GLY A 25 -17.16 -10.84 -6.85
CA GLY A 25 -16.48 -11.82 -7.69
C GLY A 25 -15.14 -12.32 -7.14
N SER A 26 -14.45 -13.11 -7.96
CA SER A 26 -13.11 -13.63 -7.66
C SER A 26 -12.05 -12.61 -8.04
N PRO A 27 -11.11 -12.27 -7.14
CA PRO A 27 -10.04 -11.33 -7.46
C PRO A 27 -9.07 -11.93 -8.48
N ASP A 28 -8.49 -11.06 -9.30
CA ASP A 28 -7.45 -11.45 -10.27
C ASP A 28 -6.05 -11.18 -9.73
N VAL A 29 -5.89 -10.15 -8.89
CA VAL A 29 -4.61 -9.74 -8.31
C VAL A 29 -4.75 -9.29 -6.86
N LEU A 30 -3.64 -9.29 -6.14
CA LEU A 30 -3.44 -8.50 -4.93
C LEU A 30 -2.63 -7.25 -5.27
N ILE A 31 -3.26 -6.07 -5.12
CA ILE A 31 -2.54 -4.79 -5.21
C ILE A 31 -1.94 -4.51 -3.84
N LYS A 32 -0.64 -4.18 -3.80
CA LYS A 32 0.10 -3.84 -2.59
C LYS A 32 0.70 -2.45 -2.70
N CYS A 33 0.66 -1.71 -1.59
CA CYS A 33 1.49 -0.55 -1.33
C CYS A 33 2.52 -0.94 -0.27
N VAL A 34 3.78 -1.07 -0.68
CA VAL A 34 4.91 -1.35 0.21
C VAL A 34 5.53 -0.02 0.60
N VAL A 35 5.65 0.23 1.90
CA VAL A 35 6.15 1.49 2.45
C VAL A 35 7.24 1.24 3.47
N SER A 36 8.29 2.05 3.42
CA SER A 36 9.33 2.06 4.45
C SER A 36 9.87 3.46 4.71
N ALA A 37 10.32 3.71 5.94
CA ALA A 37 10.94 4.97 6.30
C ALA A 37 12.33 5.12 5.64
N CYS A 38 12.60 6.29 5.07
CA CYS A 38 13.92 6.64 4.57
C CYS A 38 14.86 7.01 5.73
N ALA A 39 16.17 7.11 5.43
CA ALA A 39 17.16 7.59 6.41
C ALA A 39 16.89 9.03 6.89
N GLY A 40 16.25 9.85 6.05
CA GLY A 40 15.86 11.23 6.37
C GLY A 40 14.50 11.34 7.07
N ASN A 41 13.91 10.24 7.56
CA ASN A 41 12.64 10.31 8.27
C ASN A 41 12.79 11.09 9.59
N ASN A 42 12.07 12.20 9.70
CA ASN A 42 12.06 13.09 10.86
C ASN A 42 10.76 12.98 11.68
N HIS A 43 10.02 11.88 11.51
CA HIS A 43 8.75 11.58 12.21
C HIS A 43 8.91 10.50 13.29
N GLY A 44 10.14 10.02 13.52
CA GLY A 44 10.46 9.05 14.55
C GLY A 44 10.44 7.59 14.10
N PHE A 45 10.28 7.31 12.80
CA PHE A 45 10.39 5.96 12.27
C PHE A 45 11.85 5.63 11.92
N PRO A 46 12.42 4.52 12.45
CA PRO A 46 13.75 4.07 12.08
C PRO A 46 13.88 3.77 10.59
N LYS A 47 15.08 3.98 10.02
CA LYS A 47 15.35 3.70 8.61
C LYS A 47 15.01 2.25 8.26
N GLY A 48 14.17 2.07 7.25
CA GLY A 48 13.76 0.77 6.73
C GLY A 48 12.52 0.19 7.42
N ASP A 49 12.06 0.77 8.52
CA ASP A 49 10.85 0.29 9.19
C ASP A 49 9.62 0.56 8.35
N TRP A 50 8.64 -0.35 8.45
CA TRP A 50 7.32 -0.15 7.89
C TRP A 50 6.63 1.03 8.58
N ILE A 51 5.88 1.83 7.83
CA ILE A 51 5.13 2.97 8.36
C ILE A 51 3.67 2.55 8.58
N PRO A 52 3.22 2.38 9.84
CA PRO A 52 1.88 1.95 10.16
C PRO A 52 0.88 3.12 10.12
N TYR A 53 -0.41 2.78 10.23
CA TYR A 53 -1.53 3.74 10.35
C TYR A 53 -1.71 4.71 9.17
N LEU A 54 -1.13 4.43 8.01
CA LEU A 54 -1.43 5.20 6.81
C LEU A 54 -2.84 4.89 6.30
N GLY A 55 -3.53 5.92 5.81
CA GLY A 55 -4.71 5.73 4.98
C GLY A 55 -4.27 5.60 3.54
N ILE A 56 -4.39 4.40 2.97
CA ILE A 56 -4.02 4.17 1.57
C ILE A 56 -5.30 3.93 0.76
N TYR A 57 -5.64 4.88 -0.09
CA TYR A 57 -6.76 4.79 -1.02
C TYR A 57 -6.23 4.62 -2.43
N TYR A 58 -6.98 3.93 -3.29
CA TYR A 58 -6.57 3.74 -4.67
C TYR A 58 -7.67 4.10 -5.66
N GLN A 59 -7.22 4.59 -6.82
CA GLN A 59 -7.98 4.67 -8.05
C GLN A 59 -7.23 3.85 -9.11
N LEU A 60 -7.90 2.88 -9.70
CA LEU A 60 -7.39 2.02 -10.76
C LEU A 60 -8.21 2.27 -12.02
N THR A 61 -7.54 2.44 -13.14
CA THR A 61 -8.16 2.62 -14.47
C THR A 61 -7.49 1.68 -15.45
N LYS A 62 -8.27 1.12 -16.37
CA LYS A 62 -7.72 0.36 -17.50
C LYS A 62 -7.54 1.33 -18.66
N ASN A 63 -6.34 1.36 -19.24
CA ASN A 63 -6.07 2.21 -20.39
C ASN A 63 -6.90 1.71 -21.59
N ASP A 64 -7.38 2.64 -22.41
CA ASP A 64 -8.24 2.36 -23.58
C ASP A 64 -9.59 1.70 -23.22
N SER A 65 -10.08 1.90 -21.99
CA SER A 65 -11.39 1.47 -21.50
C SER A 65 -11.98 2.55 -20.58
N GLU A 66 -13.31 2.56 -20.42
CA GLU A 66 -14.01 3.38 -19.42
C GLU A 66 -14.05 2.70 -18.04
N TRP A 67 -13.47 1.50 -17.92
CA TRP A 67 -13.46 0.74 -16.68
C TRP A 67 -12.56 1.38 -15.62
N SER A 68 -13.07 1.41 -14.40
CA SER A 68 -12.31 1.82 -13.23
C SER A 68 -12.76 1.10 -11.95
N SER A 69 -11.87 1.05 -10.98
CA SER A 69 -12.11 0.53 -9.64
C SER A 69 -11.45 1.42 -8.60
N PHE A 70 -12.05 1.56 -7.43
CA PHE A 70 -11.50 2.38 -6.35
C PHE A 70 -11.76 1.73 -5.00
N GLY A 71 -11.00 2.11 -3.99
CA GLY A 71 -11.17 1.59 -2.64
C GLY A 71 -10.05 1.99 -1.69
N CYS A 72 -9.90 1.23 -0.61
CA CYS A 72 -8.83 1.44 0.36
C CYS A 72 -8.08 0.13 0.65
N LEU A 73 -6.76 0.22 0.67
CA LEU A 73 -5.89 -0.90 1.03
C LEU A 73 -5.92 -1.08 2.55
N LYS A 74 -5.74 -2.33 2.99
CA LYS A 74 -5.76 -2.73 4.41
C LYS A 74 -4.37 -3.14 4.86
N PRO A 75 -3.96 -2.86 6.11
CA PRO A 75 -2.70 -3.35 6.63
C PRO A 75 -2.74 -4.89 6.70
N ILE A 76 -1.73 -5.53 6.13
CA ILE A 76 -1.61 -6.98 6.01
C ILE A 76 -0.20 -7.39 6.45
N ILE A 77 -0.12 -8.52 7.15
CA ILE A 77 1.12 -9.26 7.40
C ILE A 77 1.10 -10.52 6.53
N SER A 78 2.25 -10.90 5.98
CA SER A 78 2.40 -12.16 5.25
C SER A 78 2.50 -13.34 6.21
N ASP A 79 2.24 -14.53 5.67
CA ASP A 79 2.63 -15.78 6.31
C ASP A 79 4.14 -15.80 6.64
N PRO A 80 4.54 -16.50 7.72
CA PRO A 80 5.93 -16.67 8.05
C PRO A 80 6.67 -17.41 6.93
N PRO A 81 7.98 -17.14 6.74
CA PRO A 81 8.78 -17.83 5.75
C PRO A 81 8.81 -19.33 6.07
N GLN A 82 8.63 -20.16 5.03
CA GLN A 82 8.65 -21.61 5.19
C GLN A 82 10.07 -22.18 5.34
N VAL A 83 11.07 -21.43 4.88
CA VAL A 83 12.49 -21.80 4.98
C VAL A 83 13.09 -21.16 6.24
N ILE A 84 13.67 -21.99 7.11
CA ILE A 84 14.32 -21.53 8.33
C ILE A 84 15.51 -20.63 7.96
N GLY A 85 15.53 -19.41 8.50
CA GLY A 85 16.59 -18.43 8.29
C GLY A 85 16.28 -17.37 7.23
N GLU A 86 15.22 -17.56 6.42
CA GLU A 86 14.74 -16.50 5.54
C GLU A 86 14.03 -15.40 6.36
N PRO A 87 14.18 -14.12 6.01
CA PRO A 87 13.49 -13.04 6.68
C PRO A 87 11.99 -13.07 6.34
N ALA A 88 11.15 -12.78 7.34
CA ALA A 88 9.75 -12.52 7.09
C ALA A 88 9.58 -11.28 6.22
N GLN A 89 8.53 -11.27 5.39
CA GLN A 89 8.17 -10.08 4.63
C GLN A 89 7.70 -8.99 5.60
N ARG A 90 8.09 -7.74 5.33
CA ARG A 90 7.57 -6.60 6.09
C ARG A 90 6.06 -6.48 5.88
N PRO A 91 5.32 -5.96 6.87
CA PRO A 91 3.92 -5.63 6.66
C PRO A 91 3.76 -4.66 5.48
N PHE A 92 2.61 -4.74 4.80
CA PHE A 92 2.26 -3.88 3.67
C PHE A 92 0.79 -3.51 3.74
N TYR A 93 0.36 -2.55 2.92
CA TYR A 93 -1.06 -2.30 2.71
C TYR A 93 -1.49 -3.03 1.44
N GLY A 94 -2.62 -3.73 1.43
CA GLY A 94 -3.07 -4.40 0.21
C GLY A 94 -4.57 -4.64 0.13
N ILE A 95 -5.01 -5.00 -1.07
CA ILE A 95 -6.40 -5.39 -1.35
C ILE A 95 -6.47 -6.34 -2.56
N ASN A 96 -7.19 -7.45 -2.38
CA ASN A 96 -7.55 -8.34 -3.49
C ASN A 96 -8.52 -7.61 -4.43
N THR A 97 -8.18 -7.55 -5.71
CA THR A 97 -8.83 -6.70 -6.70
C THR A 97 -9.18 -7.48 -7.96
N LYS A 98 -10.40 -7.25 -8.48
CA LYS A 98 -10.84 -7.73 -9.79
C LYS A 98 -10.39 -6.73 -10.87
N LEU A 99 -9.95 -7.24 -12.02
CA LEU A 99 -9.55 -6.46 -13.19
C LEU A 99 -10.52 -6.66 -14.36
N GLU A 100 -10.44 -5.78 -15.36
CA GLU A 100 -11.17 -5.93 -16.64
C GLU A 100 -10.29 -6.61 -17.70
N GLY A 101 -9.78 -7.80 -17.38
CA GLY A 101 -8.95 -8.60 -18.28
C GLY A 101 -7.59 -7.98 -18.63
N VAL A 102 -6.95 -8.54 -19.65
CA VAL A 102 -5.59 -8.18 -20.10
C VAL A 102 -5.51 -6.72 -20.54
N GLY A 103 -4.42 -6.04 -20.19
CA GLY A 103 -4.16 -4.67 -20.65
C GLY A 103 -3.21 -3.87 -19.76
N ARG A 104 -3.04 -2.60 -20.13
CA ARG A 104 -2.33 -1.60 -19.31
C ARG A 104 -3.29 -0.96 -18.33
N TYR A 105 -2.79 -0.71 -17.13
CA TYR A 105 -3.54 -0.10 -16.04
C TYR A 105 -2.74 1.04 -15.44
N THR A 106 -3.45 2.11 -15.05
CA THR A 106 -2.92 3.21 -14.26
C THR A 106 -3.48 3.12 -12.84
N LEU A 107 -2.60 3.02 -11.85
CA LEU A 107 -2.89 2.93 -10.44
C LEU A 107 -2.41 4.19 -9.72
N GLU A 108 -3.33 4.95 -9.17
CA GLU A 108 -3.03 6.10 -8.33
C GLU A 108 -3.34 5.75 -6.87
N PHE A 109 -2.37 5.96 -6.00
CA PHE A 109 -2.57 5.94 -4.55
C PHE A 109 -2.73 7.35 -4.03
N ARG A 110 -3.73 7.54 -3.16
CA ARG A 110 -3.76 8.65 -2.19
C ARG A 110 -3.29 8.14 -0.84
N VAL A 111 -2.37 8.87 -0.23
CA VAL A 111 -1.71 8.50 1.03
C VAL A 111 -2.00 9.55 2.09
N ASP A 112 -2.86 9.19 3.05
CA ASP A 112 -3.17 10.00 4.22
C ASP A 112 -2.16 9.72 5.36
N PRO A 113 -1.77 10.74 6.14
CA PRO A 113 -0.79 10.59 7.22
C PRO A 113 -1.35 9.80 8.42
N PRO A 114 -0.47 9.25 9.29
CA PRO A 114 -0.88 8.40 10.41
C PRO A 114 -1.87 8.99 11.41
N ALA A 115 -1.86 10.33 11.58
CA ALA A 115 -2.77 11.01 12.50
C ALA A 115 -4.25 10.82 12.17
N TYR A 116 -4.61 10.59 10.90
CA TYR A 116 -5.99 10.43 10.48
C TYR A 116 -6.57 9.08 10.92
N HIS A 117 -5.69 8.14 11.28
CA HIS A 117 -6.05 6.77 11.63
C HIS A 117 -5.61 6.38 13.04
N GLY A 118 -5.33 7.37 13.90
CA GLY A 118 -5.15 7.16 15.34
C GLY A 118 -3.70 6.99 15.81
N LEU A 119 -2.70 7.27 14.97
CA LEU A 119 -1.31 7.35 15.44
C LEU A 119 -0.96 8.77 15.90
N TYR A 120 -0.67 8.91 17.18
CA TYR A 120 -0.21 10.16 17.78
C TYR A 120 1.32 10.21 17.79
N ARG A 121 1.88 11.41 17.61
CA ARG A 121 3.31 11.66 17.74
C ARG A 121 3.60 12.39 19.05
N GLN A 122 4.71 12.07 19.70
CA GLN A 122 5.25 12.90 20.77
C GLN A 122 5.72 14.24 20.18
N THR A 123 5.38 15.36 20.82
CA THR A 123 5.80 16.70 20.38
C THR A 123 7.16 17.09 20.96
N GLY A 124 7.88 18.00 20.30
CA GLY A 124 9.25 18.38 20.62
C GLY A 124 10.10 18.44 19.36
N THR A 125 10.96 17.44 19.15
CA THR A 125 11.86 17.35 17.99
C THR A 125 11.25 16.69 16.76
N THR A 126 10.12 15.98 16.90
CA THR A 126 9.46 15.34 15.75
C THR A 126 8.76 16.37 14.88
N SER A 127 8.88 16.21 13.56
CA SER A 127 8.17 17.05 12.60
C SER A 127 6.67 16.82 12.65
N SER A 128 5.90 17.84 12.27
CA SER A 128 4.46 17.68 12.02
C SER A 128 4.22 16.70 10.88
N TRP A 129 3.12 15.97 10.96
CA TRP A 129 2.70 15.09 9.88
C TRP A 129 2.51 15.87 8.58
N TRP A 130 2.81 15.21 7.46
CA TRP A 130 2.59 15.73 6.13
C TRP A 130 1.09 15.85 5.79
N SER A 131 0.77 16.65 4.78
CA SER A 131 -0.57 16.65 4.17
C SER A 131 -0.73 15.42 3.25
N PRO A 132 -1.97 14.93 3.03
CA PRO A 132 -2.23 13.89 2.04
C PRO A 132 -1.58 14.19 0.68
N PHE A 133 -1.10 13.15 0.02
CA PHE A 133 -0.44 13.25 -1.28
C PHE A 133 -0.78 12.04 -2.16
N TYR A 134 -0.38 12.12 -3.42
CA TYR A 134 -0.67 11.11 -4.43
C TYR A 134 0.62 10.55 -5.02
N GLU A 135 0.60 9.27 -5.37
CA GLU A 135 1.66 8.57 -6.11
C GLU A 135 1.01 7.72 -7.20
N THR A 136 1.55 7.78 -8.42
CA THR A 136 0.98 7.12 -9.60
C THR A 136 1.93 6.07 -10.15
N PHE A 137 1.39 4.92 -10.51
CA PHE A 137 2.11 3.76 -11.04
C PHE A 137 1.39 3.23 -12.27
N GLU A 138 2.13 2.61 -13.17
CA GLU A 138 1.58 1.90 -14.33
C GLU A 138 2.03 0.44 -14.31
N PHE A 139 1.14 -0.47 -14.72
CA PHE A 139 1.51 -1.87 -14.91
C PHE A 139 0.76 -2.49 -16.09
N TYR A 140 1.29 -3.60 -16.60
CA TYR A 140 0.62 -4.43 -17.59
C TYR A 140 0.18 -5.74 -16.94
N TYR A 141 -1.08 -6.12 -17.12
CA TYR A 141 -1.62 -7.41 -16.72
C TYR A 141 -1.76 -8.31 -17.95
N ASN A 142 -1.15 -9.49 -17.90
CA ASN A 142 -1.14 -10.51 -18.97
C ASN A 142 -2.20 -11.58 -18.77
#